data_AF-A0A1B0DGZ7-F1
#
_entry.id   AF-A0A1B0DGZ7-F1
#
_cell.length_a   1.000
_cell.length_b   1.000
_cell.length_c   1.000
_cell.angle_alpha   90.00
_cell.angle_beta   90.00
_cell.angle_gamma   90.00
#
_symmetry.space_group_name_H-M   'P 1'
#
loop_
_entity.id
_entity.type
_entity.pdbx_description
1 polymer ?
#
loop_
_entity_poly.entity_id
_entity_poly.type
_entity_poly.pdbx_seq_one_letter_code
_entity_poly.pdbx_strand_id
1 'polypeptide(L)'
;MDPDFIEALQCVGYTGNCSAVFQEKTLNEDARKLLVWLTNEIRVLGNIDEQLSDDGDVDSFRMTLSSFLKEMKCPFSSLTDGMDKNRFNTLESLTLLFSFLVNELMALKMVRANKPKDTSNVITLEESPTAAALKELAMGLGMGKPPENFPCKALFDKIDSRLAEVMQKAGPKRVGKPLFNPMNTTDTGDFVMTHTLQKAWSDGLTI
;
A
#
# COMPACT_ATOMS: atom_id res chain seq x y z
N MET A 1 -17.19 13.75 0.21
CA MET A 1 -16.49 12.49 0.49
C MET A 1 -15.36 12.44 -0.50
N ASP A 2 -14.13 12.29 -0.03
CA ASP A 2 -12.99 12.17 -0.92
C ASP A 2 -13.00 10.76 -1.56
N PRO A 3 -13.25 10.63 -2.87
CA PRO A 3 -13.29 9.33 -3.55
C PRO A 3 -11.99 8.56 -3.37
N ASP A 4 -10.87 9.30 -3.32
CA ASP A 4 -9.53 8.73 -3.25
C ASP A 4 -9.31 8.03 -1.90
N PHE A 5 -9.91 8.55 -0.83
CA PHE A 5 -9.87 7.92 0.49
C PHE A 5 -10.63 6.58 0.54
N ILE A 6 -11.78 6.48 -0.15
CA ILE A 6 -12.54 5.22 -0.22
C ILE A 6 -11.74 4.17 -0.99
N GLU A 7 -11.17 4.57 -2.11
CA GLU A 7 -10.31 3.70 -2.92
C GLU A 7 -9.13 3.20 -2.08
N ALA A 8 -8.47 4.09 -1.35
CA ALA A 8 -7.36 3.72 -0.46
C ALA A 8 -7.78 2.69 0.60
N LEU A 9 -8.95 2.86 1.24
CA LEU A 9 -9.50 1.87 2.19
C LEU A 9 -9.76 0.50 1.54
N GLN A 10 -10.28 0.48 0.32
CA GLN A 10 -10.51 -0.76 -0.43
C GLN A 10 -9.19 -1.43 -0.80
N CYS A 11 -8.18 -0.64 -1.20
CA CYS A 11 -6.83 -1.15 -1.51
C CYS A 11 -6.15 -1.82 -0.31
N VAL A 12 -6.37 -1.30 0.90
CA VAL A 12 -5.87 -1.95 2.13
C VAL A 12 -6.77 -3.08 2.63
N GLY A 13 -7.90 -3.36 1.96
CA GLY A 13 -8.77 -4.50 2.25
C GLY A 13 -9.88 -4.24 3.25
N TYR A 14 -10.22 -2.98 3.54
CA TYR A 14 -11.37 -2.65 4.38
C TYR A 14 -12.68 -2.89 3.62
N THR A 15 -13.63 -3.59 4.26
CA THR A 15 -14.94 -3.94 3.68
C THR A 15 -16.13 -3.32 4.40
N GLY A 16 -15.88 -2.47 5.40
CA GLY A 16 -16.94 -1.82 6.18
C GLY A 16 -17.55 -0.60 5.50
N ASN A 17 -18.58 -0.02 6.13
CA ASN A 17 -19.34 1.10 5.59
C ASN A 17 -18.55 2.43 5.68
N CYS A 18 -17.81 2.76 4.63
CA CYS A 18 -16.99 3.97 4.56
C CYS A 18 -17.82 5.27 4.59
N SER A 19 -19.07 5.23 4.12
CA SER A 19 -19.93 6.42 4.01
C SER A 19 -20.37 6.95 5.37
N ALA A 20 -20.52 6.08 6.37
CA ALA A 20 -21.00 6.44 7.70
C ALA A 20 -19.91 7.07 8.59
N VAL A 21 -18.65 6.68 8.38
CA VAL A 21 -17.47 7.15 9.13
C VAL A 21 -17.35 8.68 9.16
N PHE A 22 -17.70 9.37 8.07
CA PHE A 22 -17.47 10.82 7.94
C PHE A 22 -18.74 11.67 8.01
N GLN A 23 -19.90 11.08 8.31
CA GLN A 23 -21.17 11.84 8.36
C GLN A 23 -21.16 12.90 9.45
N GLU A 24 -20.72 12.52 10.65
CA GLU A 24 -20.78 13.40 11.83
C GLU A 24 -19.54 14.29 11.96
N LYS A 25 -18.51 14.07 11.14
CA LYS A 25 -17.23 14.81 11.15
C LYS A 25 -16.54 14.83 12.53
N THR A 26 -16.85 13.84 13.36
CA THR A 26 -16.36 13.62 14.72
C THR A 26 -16.10 12.12 14.92
N LEU A 27 -15.58 11.75 16.09
CA LEU A 27 -15.25 10.37 16.45
C LEU A 27 -16.50 9.53 16.78
N ASN A 28 -17.37 9.34 15.78
CA ASN A 28 -18.58 8.53 15.88
C ASN A 28 -18.27 7.02 15.96
N GLU A 29 -19.30 6.20 16.15
CA GLU A 29 -19.16 4.74 16.31
C GLU A 29 -18.49 4.08 15.09
N ASP A 30 -18.87 4.47 13.87
CA ASP A 30 -18.28 3.92 12.65
C ASP A 30 -16.81 4.32 12.47
N ALA A 31 -16.45 5.55 12.83
CA ALA A 31 -15.07 6.01 12.84
C ALA A 31 -14.23 5.23 13.86
N ARG A 32 -14.75 4.97 15.06
CA ARG A 32 -14.05 4.14 16.05
C ARG A 32 -13.87 2.71 15.58
N LYS A 33 -14.90 2.09 14.97
CA LYS A 33 -14.78 0.74 14.37
C LYS A 33 -13.72 0.68 13.28
N LEU A 34 -13.66 1.68 12.40
CA LEU A 34 -12.61 1.76 11.37
C LEU A 34 -11.22 1.91 12.00
N LEU A 35 -11.07 2.76 13.02
CA LEU A 35 -9.80 2.92 13.74
C LEU A 35 -9.35 1.65 14.44
N VAL A 36 -10.26 0.93 15.11
CA VAL A 36 -9.96 -0.38 15.71
C VAL A 36 -9.46 -1.35 14.65
N TRP A 37 -10.12 -1.39 13.49
CA TRP A 37 -9.68 -2.26 12.38
C TRP A 37 -8.30 -1.86 11.84
N LEU A 38 -8.08 -0.58 11.52
CA LEU A 38 -6.82 -0.07 10.99
C LEU A 38 -5.66 -0.34 11.94
N THR A 39 -5.83 0.05 13.21
CA THR A 39 -4.80 -0.12 14.23
C THR A 39 -4.49 -1.59 14.48
N ASN A 40 -5.48 -2.49 14.45
CA ASN A 40 -5.24 -3.92 14.58
C ASN A 40 -4.46 -4.51 13.39
N GLU A 41 -4.79 -4.12 12.15
CA GLU A 41 -4.03 -4.54 10.96
C GLU A 41 -2.57 -4.08 11.03
N ILE A 42 -2.35 -2.82 11.38
CA ILE A 42 -1.01 -2.25 11.57
C ILE A 42 -0.28 -2.98 12.70
N ARG A 43 -0.95 -3.23 13.83
CA ARG A 43 -0.37 -3.92 14.98
C ARG A 43 0.20 -5.29 14.61
N VAL A 44 -0.58 -6.09 13.89
CA VAL A 44 -0.18 -7.42 13.42
C VAL A 44 1.01 -7.37 12.45
N LEU A 45 1.10 -6.33 11.62
CA LEU A 45 2.16 -6.19 10.61
C LEU A 45 3.43 -5.50 11.13
N GLY A 46 3.26 -4.51 12.01
CA GLY A 46 4.31 -3.63 12.54
C GLY A 46 4.86 -4.04 13.89
N ASN A 47 4.35 -5.12 14.51
CA ASN A 47 4.75 -5.60 15.84
C ASN A 47 4.63 -4.50 16.91
N ILE A 48 3.47 -3.85 16.92
CA ILE A 48 3.09 -2.85 17.94
C ILE A 48 2.43 -3.61 19.09
N ASP A 49 2.72 -3.23 20.32
CA ASP A 49 2.15 -3.87 21.50
C ASP A 49 0.76 -3.28 21.84
N GLU A 50 0.60 -1.97 21.74
CA GLU A 50 -0.64 -1.26 22.05
C GLU A 50 -1.83 -1.75 21.21
N GLN A 51 -2.95 -2.03 21.87
CA GLN A 51 -4.18 -2.50 21.25
C GLN A 51 -5.32 -1.51 21.49
N LEU A 52 -5.92 -1.04 20.39
CA LEU A 52 -7.12 -0.21 20.47
C LEU A 52 -8.38 -1.08 20.56
N SER A 53 -9.25 -0.76 21.50
CA SER A 53 -10.57 -1.38 21.68
C SER A 53 -11.65 -0.32 21.88
N ASP A 54 -12.85 -0.57 21.34
CA ASP A 54 -14.02 0.28 21.57
C ASP A 54 -14.86 -0.31 22.72
N ASP A 55 -14.48 0.01 23.95
CA ASP A 55 -15.14 -0.43 25.19
C ASP A 55 -16.18 0.57 25.72
N GLY A 56 -16.45 1.63 24.95
CA GLY A 56 -17.55 2.57 25.15
C GLY A 56 -17.17 3.92 25.76
N ASP A 57 -16.02 4.03 26.44
CA ASP A 57 -15.54 5.33 26.93
C ASP A 57 -14.66 6.03 25.86
N VAL A 58 -15.17 7.14 25.33
CA VAL A 58 -14.52 7.89 24.26
C VAL A 58 -13.19 8.50 24.73
N ASP A 59 -13.10 8.92 25.99
CA ASP A 59 -11.86 9.52 26.51
C ASP A 59 -10.75 8.46 26.66
N SER A 60 -11.08 7.29 27.22
CA SER A 60 -10.16 6.14 27.26
C SER A 60 -9.73 5.71 25.86
N PHE A 61 -10.66 5.60 24.90
CA PHE A 61 -10.36 5.30 23.50
C PHE A 61 -9.32 6.28 22.91
N ARG A 62 -9.48 7.58 23.16
CA ARG A 62 -8.55 8.61 22.67
C ARG A 62 -7.17 8.52 23.30
N MET A 63 -7.09 8.17 24.58
CA MET A 63 -5.82 7.99 25.28
C MET A 63 -5.06 6.80 24.69
N THR A 64 -5.71 5.65 24.56
CA THR A 64 -5.14 4.45 23.93
C THR A 64 -4.71 4.73 22.50
N LEU A 65 -5.54 5.42 21.70
CA LEU A 65 -5.18 5.84 20.34
C LEU A 65 -3.95 6.75 20.33
N SER A 66 -3.84 7.69 21.28
CA SER A 66 -2.67 8.57 21.39
C SER A 66 -1.40 7.79 21.75
N SER A 67 -1.49 6.79 22.63
CA SER A 67 -0.38 5.89 22.97
C SER A 67 0.05 5.08 21.75
N PHE A 68 -0.90 4.52 21.00
CA PHE A 68 -0.65 3.78 19.77
C PHE A 68 0.12 4.63 18.74
N LEU A 69 -0.35 5.87 18.51
CA LEU A 69 0.31 6.80 17.58
C LEU A 69 1.72 7.18 18.03
N LYS A 70 1.98 7.28 19.34
CA LYS A 70 3.32 7.52 19.89
C LYS A 70 4.24 6.32 19.68
N GLU A 71 3.76 5.09 19.87
CA GLU A 71 4.52 3.87 19.61
C GLU A 71 4.90 3.75 18.13
N MET A 72 3.97 4.12 17.23
CA MET A 72 4.23 4.24 15.79
C MET A 72 5.19 5.37 15.41
N LYS A 73 5.59 6.22 16.36
CA LYS A 73 6.38 7.43 16.12
C LYS A 73 5.72 8.37 15.09
N CYS A 74 4.39 8.54 15.21
CA CYS A 74 3.62 9.43 14.34
C CYS A 74 4.26 10.83 14.30
N PRO A 75 4.56 11.37 13.10
CA PRO A 75 5.29 12.63 12.95
C PRO A 75 4.41 13.86 13.22
N PHE A 76 3.09 13.70 13.30
CA PHE A 76 2.15 14.80 13.47
C PHE A 76 1.92 15.07 14.96
N SER A 77 2.61 16.08 15.49
CA SER A 77 2.45 16.51 16.89
C SER A 77 1.01 16.88 17.25
N SER A 78 0.20 17.35 16.31
CA SER A 78 -1.23 17.60 16.51
C SER A 78 -2.03 16.34 16.89
N LEU A 79 -1.55 15.15 16.55
CA LEU A 79 -2.17 13.86 16.87
C LEU A 79 -1.57 13.18 18.11
N THR A 80 -0.41 13.63 18.61
CA THR A 80 0.33 12.96 19.70
C THR A 80 0.56 13.86 20.92
N ASP A 81 0.66 15.18 20.73
CA ASP A 81 1.10 16.15 21.73
C ASP A 81 -0.03 17.10 22.19
N GLY A 82 0.06 17.53 23.45
CA GLY A 82 -0.91 18.41 24.10
C GLY A 82 -1.97 17.69 24.96
N MET A 83 -2.64 18.46 25.83
CA MET A 83 -3.76 18.01 26.69
C MET A 83 -5.13 18.18 26.02
N ASP A 84 -5.17 18.28 24.70
CA ASP A 84 -6.38 18.73 24.01
C ASP A 84 -7.47 17.65 24.05
N LYS A 85 -8.49 17.87 24.90
CA LYS A 85 -9.70 17.04 24.95
C LYS A 85 -10.48 17.07 23.63
N ASN A 86 -10.10 17.94 22.69
CA ASN A 86 -10.67 18.01 21.35
C ASN A 86 -9.86 17.28 20.28
N ARG A 87 -8.81 16.52 20.66
CA ARG A 87 -8.07 15.69 19.71
C ARG A 87 -8.99 14.66 19.05
N PHE A 88 -8.84 14.48 17.74
CA PHE A 88 -9.68 13.60 16.90
C PHE A 88 -11.16 14.01 16.86
N ASN A 89 -11.46 15.27 17.18
CA ASN A 89 -12.84 15.77 17.30
C ASN A 89 -13.17 16.83 16.24
N THR A 90 -12.25 17.09 15.31
CA THR A 90 -12.47 17.93 14.13
C THR A 90 -12.30 17.09 12.87
N LEU A 91 -13.01 17.47 11.80
CA LEU A 91 -12.87 16.82 10.50
C LEU A 91 -11.41 16.77 10.05
N GLU A 92 -10.69 17.90 10.16
CA GLU A 92 -9.29 18.02 9.76
C GLU A 92 -8.39 17.03 10.52
N SER A 93 -8.54 16.94 11.85
CA SER A 93 -7.76 16.01 12.67
C SER A 93 -8.07 14.54 12.34
N LEU A 94 -9.33 14.22 12.04
CA LEU A 94 -9.74 12.87 11.65
C LEU A 94 -9.23 12.51 10.26
N THR A 95 -9.33 13.43 9.30
CA THR A 95 -8.78 13.22 7.95
C THR A 95 -7.29 12.98 8.03
N LEU A 96 -6.53 13.81 8.76
CA LEU A 96 -5.09 13.62 8.94
C LEU A 96 -4.77 12.27 9.58
N LEU A 97 -5.49 11.90 10.65
CA LEU A 97 -5.35 10.62 11.33
C LEU A 97 -5.57 9.43 10.39
N PHE A 98 -6.69 9.44 9.66
CA PHE A 98 -7.04 8.34 8.78
C PHE A 98 -6.08 8.23 7.60
N SER A 99 -5.71 9.34 6.96
CA SER A 99 -4.72 9.34 5.88
C SER A 99 -3.38 8.80 6.36
N PHE A 100 -2.93 9.21 7.55
CA PHE A 100 -1.71 8.67 8.16
C PHE A 100 -1.79 7.15 8.36
N LEU A 101 -2.83 6.65 9.04
CA LEU A 101 -2.98 5.22 9.33
C LEU A 101 -3.12 4.37 8.06
N VAL A 102 -3.87 4.83 7.05
CA VAL A 102 -4.02 4.11 5.78
C VAL A 102 -2.68 4.05 5.03
N ASN A 103 -1.91 5.15 5.02
CA ASN A 103 -0.59 5.18 4.39
C ASN A 103 0.41 4.26 5.10
N GLU A 104 0.44 4.26 6.44
CA GLU A 104 1.29 3.35 7.22
C GLU A 104 0.90 1.88 6.97
N LEU A 105 -0.39 1.56 6.90
CA LEU A 105 -0.84 0.22 6.59
C LEU A 105 -0.43 -0.23 5.18
N MET A 106 -0.56 0.66 4.19
CA MET A 106 -0.07 0.40 2.82
C MET A 106 1.44 0.15 2.83
N ALA A 107 2.21 1.00 3.50
CA ALA A 107 3.66 0.85 3.61
C ALA A 107 4.06 -0.48 4.26
N LEU A 108 3.42 -0.86 5.37
CA LEU A 108 3.64 -2.14 6.04
C LEU A 108 3.31 -3.33 5.14
N LYS A 109 2.20 -3.27 4.39
CA LYS A 109 1.82 -4.32 3.43
C LYS A 109 2.84 -4.42 2.28
N MET A 110 3.33 -3.30 1.78
CA MET A 110 4.38 -3.26 0.75
C MET A 110 5.70 -3.84 1.27
N VAL A 111 6.14 -3.45 2.46
CA VAL A 111 7.35 -4.00 3.10
C VAL A 111 7.23 -5.50 3.29
N ARG A 112 6.07 -6.00 3.72
CA ARG A 112 5.81 -7.43 3.87
C ARG A 112 5.81 -8.17 2.53
N ALA A 113 5.20 -7.60 1.50
CA ALA A 113 5.18 -8.20 0.16
C ALA A 113 6.58 -8.27 -0.47
N ASN A 114 7.43 -7.29 -0.18
CA ASN A 114 8.80 -7.20 -0.65
C ASN A 114 9.81 -7.94 0.24
N LYS A 115 9.39 -8.47 1.41
CA LYS A 115 10.28 -9.23 2.28
C LYS A 115 10.66 -10.53 1.57
N PRO A 116 11.96 -10.84 1.39
CA PRO A 116 12.39 -12.12 0.87
C PRO A 116 11.74 -13.22 1.71
N LYS A 117 11.12 -14.22 1.08
CA LYS A 117 10.61 -15.39 1.80
C LYS A 117 11.79 -15.98 2.55
N ASP A 118 11.72 -16.06 3.88
CA ASP A 118 12.72 -16.74 4.69
C ASP A 118 12.84 -18.18 4.18
N THR A 119 13.90 -18.46 3.42
CA THR A 119 14.25 -19.80 2.94
C THR A 119 14.97 -20.61 4.01
N SER A 120 15.05 -20.11 5.25
CA SER A 120 15.91 -20.64 6.31
C SER A 120 15.56 -22.07 6.79
N ASN A 121 14.45 -22.66 6.31
CA ASN A 121 14.08 -24.04 6.63
C ASN A 121 13.90 -24.93 5.38
N VAL A 122 14.37 -24.49 4.21
CA VAL A 122 14.39 -25.34 3.01
C VAL A 122 15.83 -25.66 2.69
N ILE A 123 16.19 -26.96 2.67
CA ILE A 123 17.40 -27.43 2.00
C ILE A 123 17.19 -27.13 0.51
N THR A 124 17.43 -25.90 0.10
CA THR A 124 17.42 -25.50 -1.30
C THR A 124 18.75 -25.92 -1.88
N LEU A 125 18.71 -26.80 -2.90
CA LEU A 125 19.66 -26.69 -4.00
C LEU A 125 19.83 -25.20 -4.30
N GLU A 126 21.05 -24.66 -4.25
CA GLU A 126 21.28 -23.25 -4.57
C GLU A 126 20.80 -22.98 -6.01
N GLU A 127 19.58 -22.49 -6.13
CA GLU A 127 18.99 -22.01 -7.37
C GLU A 127 19.48 -20.57 -7.55
N SER A 128 19.98 -20.24 -8.75
CA SER A 128 20.47 -18.88 -9.00
C SER A 128 19.31 -17.87 -8.97
N PRO A 129 19.57 -16.59 -8.65
CA PRO A 129 18.53 -15.55 -8.70
C PRO A 129 17.80 -15.50 -10.05
N THR A 130 18.51 -15.75 -11.13
CA THR A 130 17.95 -15.83 -12.49
C THR A 130 16.98 -16.99 -12.66
N ALA A 131 17.31 -18.17 -12.13
CA ALA A 131 16.44 -19.34 -12.19
C ALA A 131 15.18 -19.16 -11.32
N ALA A 132 15.34 -18.57 -10.13
CA ALA A 132 14.21 -18.21 -9.27
C ALA A 132 13.25 -17.21 -9.95
N ALA A 133 13.78 -16.14 -10.55
CA ALA A 133 12.96 -15.16 -11.28
C ALA A 133 12.23 -15.79 -12.48
N LEU A 134 12.89 -16.66 -13.24
CA LEU A 134 12.27 -17.38 -14.36
C LEU A 134 11.15 -18.31 -13.90
N LYS A 135 11.34 -18.98 -12.76
CA LYS A 135 10.34 -19.85 -12.16
C LYS A 135 9.12 -19.08 -11.69
N GLU A 136 9.32 -17.96 -10.99
CA GLU A 136 8.22 -17.09 -10.55
C GLU A 136 7.45 -16.52 -11.74
N LEU A 137 8.16 -16.10 -12.79
CA LEU A 137 7.54 -15.60 -14.02
C LEU A 137 6.70 -16.69 -14.69
N ALA A 138 7.23 -17.91 -14.84
CA ALA A 138 6.49 -19.04 -15.39
C ALA A 138 5.24 -19.38 -14.56
N MET A 139 5.35 -19.35 -13.22
CA MET A 139 4.22 -19.54 -12.32
C MET A 139 3.16 -18.43 -12.47
N GLY A 140 3.58 -17.16 -12.54
CA GLY A 140 2.70 -16.01 -12.73
C GLY A 140 1.95 -16.05 -14.06
N LEU A 141 2.57 -16.61 -15.11
CA LEU A 141 1.93 -16.86 -16.41
C LEU A 141 1.06 -18.14 -16.43
N GLY A 142 0.93 -18.85 -15.30
CA GLY A 142 0.18 -20.11 -15.22
C GLY A 142 0.79 -21.25 -16.04
N MET A 143 2.09 -21.19 -16.31
CA MET A 143 2.80 -22.24 -17.03
C MET A 143 3.05 -23.44 -16.10
N GLY A 144 2.74 -24.64 -16.58
CA GLY A 144 3.05 -25.87 -15.86
C GLY A 144 4.56 -26.16 -15.81
N LYS A 145 4.95 -27.14 -14.97
CA LYS A 145 6.35 -27.58 -14.87
C LYS A 145 6.85 -28.05 -16.24
N PRO A 146 8.01 -27.57 -16.72
CA PRO A 146 8.58 -28.03 -17.98
C PRO A 146 9.01 -29.51 -17.89
N PRO A 147 9.01 -30.25 -19.01
CA PRO A 147 9.53 -31.62 -19.07
C PRO A 147 11.01 -31.70 -18.66
N GLU A 148 11.48 -32.89 -18.27
CA GLU A 148 12.92 -33.12 -18.10
C GLU A 148 13.67 -32.87 -19.41
N ASN A 149 14.85 -32.22 -19.32
CA ASN A 149 15.69 -31.81 -20.46
C ASN A 149 15.03 -30.81 -21.43
N PHE A 150 14.18 -29.92 -20.91
CA PHE A 150 13.58 -28.88 -21.72
C PHE A 150 14.60 -27.81 -22.16
N PRO A 151 14.73 -27.51 -23.47
CA PRO A 151 15.71 -26.54 -23.96
C PRO A 151 15.45 -25.12 -23.44
N CYS A 152 16.50 -24.43 -22.97
CA CYS A 152 16.38 -23.07 -22.43
C CYS A 152 15.74 -22.09 -23.42
N LYS A 153 16.13 -22.13 -24.70
CA LYS A 153 15.54 -21.26 -25.73
C LYS A 153 14.03 -21.46 -25.86
N ALA A 154 13.57 -22.71 -25.85
CA ALA A 154 12.15 -23.03 -25.95
C ALA A 154 11.35 -22.56 -24.71
N LEU A 155 12.02 -22.37 -23.55
CA LEU A 155 11.41 -21.78 -22.36
C LEU A 155 11.13 -20.31 -22.55
N PHE A 156 12.13 -19.56 -23.01
CA PHE A 156 11.97 -18.13 -23.31
C PHE A 156 10.94 -17.91 -24.42
N ASP A 157 11.01 -18.65 -25.53
CA ASP A 157 10.04 -18.54 -26.64
C ASP A 157 8.59 -18.77 -26.15
N LYS A 158 8.39 -19.71 -25.21
CA LYS A 158 7.09 -20.04 -24.64
C LYS A 158 6.60 -19.01 -23.62
N ILE A 159 7.52 -18.47 -22.82
CA ILE A 159 7.26 -17.34 -21.92
C ILE A 159 6.80 -16.14 -22.74
N ASP A 160 7.54 -15.76 -23.78
CA ASP A 160 7.22 -14.61 -24.63
C ASP A 160 5.84 -14.75 -25.27
N SER A 161 5.56 -15.94 -25.80
CA SER A 161 4.26 -16.25 -26.40
C SER A 161 3.12 -16.14 -25.37
N ARG A 162 3.30 -16.68 -24.17
CA ARG A 162 2.29 -16.62 -23.11
C ARG A 162 2.10 -15.23 -22.55
N LEU A 163 3.17 -14.48 -22.40
CA LEU A 163 3.12 -13.09 -21.98
C LEU A 163 2.31 -12.26 -22.98
N ALA A 164 2.57 -12.41 -24.29
CA ALA A 164 1.83 -11.72 -25.34
C ALA A 164 0.32 -12.08 -25.32
N GLU A 165 -0.02 -13.36 -25.16
CA GLU A 165 -1.42 -13.80 -25.05
C GLU A 165 -2.11 -13.22 -23.81
N VAL A 166 -1.45 -13.22 -22.65
CA VAL A 166 -1.98 -12.68 -21.41
C VAL A 166 -2.17 -11.17 -21.53
N MET A 167 -1.22 -10.46 -22.12
CA MET A 167 -1.32 -9.02 -22.38
C MET A 167 -2.49 -8.69 -23.33
N GLN A 168 -2.67 -9.49 -24.38
CA GLN A 168 -3.79 -9.31 -25.31
C GLN A 168 -5.14 -9.53 -24.62
N LYS A 169 -5.26 -10.56 -23.78
CA LYS A 169 -6.49 -10.86 -23.01
C LYS A 169 -6.78 -9.82 -21.93
N ALA A 170 -5.75 -9.30 -21.27
CA ALA A 170 -5.89 -8.31 -20.20
C ALA A 170 -6.40 -6.95 -20.71
N GLY A 171 -6.21 -6.67 -22.00
CA GLY A 171 -6.65 -5.45 -22.66
C GLY A 171 -5.72 -4.24 -22.42
N PRO A 172 -5.80 -3.21 -23.28
CA PRO A 172 -4.83 -2.11 -23.33
C PRO A 172 -4.87 -1.14 -22.13
N LYS A 173 -5.80 -1.32 -21.18
CA LYS A 173 -5.99 -0.44 -20.03
C LYS A 173 -5.31 -0.93 -18.74
N ARG A 174 -4.65 -2.09 -18.74
CA ARG A 174 -4.06 -2.68 -17.52
C ARG A 174 -2.56 -2.47 -17.37
N VAL A 175 -1.84 -2.28 -18.47
CA VAL A 175 -0.43 -1.87 -18.45
C VAL A 175 -0.40 -0.36 -18.63
N GLY A 176 0.02 0.36 -17.59
CA GLY A 176 0.16 1.80 -17.64
C GLY A 176 1.11 2.22 -18.77
N LYS A 177 0.90 3.42 -19.32
CA LYS A 177 1.88 4.01 -20.23
C LYS A 177 3.17 4.24 -19.44
N PRO A 178 4.34 3.87 -19.98
CA PRO A 178 5.60 4.14 -19.30
C PRO A 178 5.71 5.66 -19.06
N LEU A 179 6.01 6.04 -17.82
CA LEU A 179 6.21 7.45 -17.44
C LEU A 179 7.39 8.08 -18.18
N PHE A 180 8.30 7.25 -18.71
CA PHE A 180 9.47 7.65 -19.46
C PHE A 180 9.64 6.74 -20.68
N ASN A 181 9.63 7.32 -21.89
CA ASN A 181 9.87 6.60 -23.14
C ASN A 181 11.04 7.23 -23.90
N PRO A 182 12.27 6.68 -23.79
CA PRO A 182 13.47 7.28 -24.39
C PRO A 182 13.52 7.15 -25.93
N MET A 183 12.56 6.45 -26.56
CA MET A 183 12.55 6.19 -28.00
C MET A 183 11.73 7.19 -28.82
N ASN A 184 10.96 8.07 -28.16
CA ASN A 184 10.36 9.21 -28.82
C ASN A 184 11.40 10.33 -28.81
N THR A 185 11.75 10.87 -29.99
CA THR A 185 12.57 12.07 -30.09
C THR A 185 11.90 13.17 -29.26
N THR A 186 12.53 13.51 -28.15
CA THR A 186 12.07 14.52 -27.20
C THR A 186 11.92 15.84 -27.95
N ASP A 187 10.68 16.26 -28.19
CA ASP A 187 10.45 17.68 -28.44
C ASP A 187 10.69 18.40 -27.11
N THR A 188 11.20 19.63 -27.20
CA THR A 188 11.56 20.51 -26.09
C THR A 188 10.49 20.62 -24.97
N GLY A 189 9.23 20.27 -25.24
CA GLY A 189 8.16 20.19 -24.24
C GLY A 189 8.29 19.07 -23.20
N ASP A 190 8.90 17.93 -23.55
CA ASP A 190 8.98 16.77 -22.63
C ASP A 190 9.95 17.02 -21.47
N PHE A 191 11.03 17.77 -21.73
CA PHE A 191 11.95 18.22 -20.69
C PHE A 191 11.34 19.28 -19.77
N VAL A 192 10.44 20.12 -20.29
CA VAL A 192 9.73 21.10 -19.47
C VAL A 192 8.78 20.39 -18.51
N MET A 193 8.13 19.32 -18.94
CA MET A 193 7.22 18.52 -18.10
C MET A 193 7.98 17.84 -16.95
N THR A 194 9.12 17.22 -17.22
CA THR A 194 9.93 16.57 -16.17
C THR A 194 10.51 17.59 -15.20
N HIS A 195 10.97 18.75 -15.69
CA HIS A 195 11.48 19.81 -14.82
C HIS A 195 10.37 20.44 -13.96
N THR A 196 9.15 20.54 -14.51
CA THR A 196 7.97 21.04 -13.78
C THR A 196 7.53 20.05 -12.72
N LEU A 197 7.54 18.74 -13.01
CA LEU A 197 7.23 17.69 -12.04
C LEU A 197 8.28 17.63 -10.92
N GLN A 198 9.56 17.73 -11.26
CA GLN A 198 10.64 17.75 -10.28
C GLN A 198 10.61 19.01 -9.42
N LYS A 199 10.22 20.15 -10.00
CA LYS A 199 10.01 21.40 -9.28
C LYS A 199 8.77 21.34 -8.37
N ALA A 200 7.65 20.81 -8.85
CA ALA A 200 6.44 20.61 -8.04
C ALA A 200 6.68 19.67 -6.86
N TRP A 201 7.50 18.63 -7.06
CA TRP A 201 7.92 17.72 -6.00
C TRP A 201 8.87 18.36 -4.98
N SER A 202 9.72 19.29 -5.43
CA SER A 202 10.61 20.07 -4.55
C SER A 202 9.86 21.18 -3.80
N ASP A 203 8.81 21.74 -4.40
CA ASP A 203 7.99 22.82 -3.85
C ASP A 203 6.84 22.29 -2.96
N GLY A 204 6.83 20.98 -2.66
CA GLY A 204 5.93 20.37 -1.69
C GLY A 204 4.46 20.29 -2.13
N LEU A 205 4.18 20.34 -3.43
CA LEU A 205 2.83 20.15 -3.93
C LEU A 205 2.53 18.65 -4.06
N THR A 206 1.69 18.13 -3.16
CA THR A 206 1.07 16.82 -3.30
C THR A 206 0.04 16.89 -4.44
N ILE A 207 0.22 16.08 -5.48
CA ILE A 207 -0.82 15.84 -6.49
C ILE A 207 -1.96 15.06 -5.82
#